data_AF-X0X139-F1
#
_entry.id   AF-X0X139-F1
#
_cell.length_a   1.000
_cell.length_b   1.000
_cell.length_c   1.000
_cell.angle_alpha   90.00
_cell.angle_beta   90.00
_cell.angle_gamma   90.00
#
_symmetry.space_group_name_H-M   'P 1'
#
loop_
_entity.id
_entity.type
_entity.pdbx_description
1 polymer ?
#
loop_
_entity_poly.entity_id
_entity_poly.type
_entity_poly.pdbx_seq_one_letter_code
_entity_poly.pdbx_strand_id
1 'polypeptide(L)' 'MIKLSMHTDNWRHLDVSYDVPCKFAKDHDMEYVEFGTIDGDYFVQALGYNPHIPLHSDPLKLKGYLDSMGLKVSQLDA' A
#
# COMPACT_ATOMS: atom_id res chain seq x y z
N MET A 1 -12.67 -18.89 4.03
CA MET A 1 -11.49 -19.24 3.22
C MET A 1 -10.43 -18.18 3.50
N ILE A 2 -9.19 -18.57 3.79
CA ILE A 2 -8.10 -17.61 4.10
C ILE A 2 -7.68 -16.91 2.81
N LYS A 3 -7.38 -15.61 2.90
CA LYS A 3 -6.89 -14.77 1.81
C LYS A 3 -5.49 -14.27 2.15
N LEU A 4 -4.65 -14.11 1.12
CA LEU A 4 -3.29 -13.60 1.26
C LEU A 4 -3.23 -12.14 0.85
N SER A 5 -2.34 -11.40 1.51
CA SER A 5 -2.01 -10.01 1.19
C SER A 5 -0.50 -9.81 1.22
N MET A 6 -0.05 -8.66 0.72
CA MET A 6 1.34 -8.28 0.66
C MET A 6 1.51 -6.83 1.07
N HIS A 7 2.40 -6.60 2.03
CA HIS A 7 2.79 -5.25 2.42
C HIS A 7 3.74 -4.64 1.39
N THR A 8 3.45 -3.42 0.96
CA THR A 8 4.27 -2.66 0.01
C THR A 8 5.73 -2.51 0.46
N ASP A 9 5.98 -2.48 1.77
CA ASP A 9 7.30 -2.29 2.37
C ASP A 9 8.31 -3.42 2.05
N ASN A 10 7.84 -4.55 1.50
CA ASN A 10 8.72 -5.54 0.89
C ASN A 10 9.64 -4.92 -0.19
N TRP A 11 9.32 -3.72 -0.71
CA TRP A 11 10.13 -2.95 -1.67
C TRP A 11 11.03 -1.88 -1.05
N ARG A 12 11.17 -1.79 0.27
CA ARG A 12 11.92 -0.73 0.98
C ARG A 12 13.32 -0.45 0.44
N HIS A 13 14.02 -1.50 0.01
CA HIS A 13 15.38 -1.39 -0.48
C HIS A 13 15.52 -0.82 -1.89
N LEU A 14 14.40 -0.62 -2.61
CA LEU A 14 14.40 -0.22 -4.02
C LEU A 14 14.13 1.26 -4.24
N ASP A 15 13.79 2.01 -3.18
CA ASP A 15 13.49 3.46 -3.25
C ASP A 15 12.46 3.80 -4.35
N VAL A 16 11.36 3.04 -4.36
CA VAL A 16 10.26 3.19 -5.32
C VAL A 16 9.01 3.69 -4.63
N SER A 17 8.06 4.20 -5.41
CA SER A 17 6.72 4.52 -4.93
C SER A 17 5.83 3.25 -4.91
N TYR A 18 4.68 3.35 -4.25
CA TYR A 18 3.75 2.24 -4.01
C TYR A 18 3.15 1.63 -5.28
N ASP A 19 3.30 2.29 -6.42
CA ASP A 19 2.86 1.80 -7.72
C ASP A 19 3.61 0.54 -8.18
N VAL A 20 4.90 0.41 -7.84
CA VAL A 20 5.71 -0.76 -8.17
C VAL A 20 5.20 -2.04 -7.49
N PRO A 21 5.03 -2.09 -6.15
CA PRO A 21 4.42 -3.25 -5.50
C PRO A 21 2.98 -3.50 -5.93
N CYS A 22 2.17 -2.46 -6.21
CA CYS A 22 0.81 -2.67 -6.74
C CYS A 22 0.84 -3.34 -8.13
N LYS A 23 1.77 -2.93 -9.00
CA LYS A 23 1.94 -3.57 -10.29
C LYS A 23 2.38 -5.04 -10.14
N PHE A 24 3.30 -5.32 -9.22
CA PHE A 24 3.67 -6.70 -8.89
C PHE A 24 2.45 -7.51 -8.41
N ALA A 25 1.67 -6.97 -7.48
CA ALA A 25 0.47 -7.64 -6.97
C ALA A 25 -0.53 -7.97 -8.09
N LYS A 26 -0.76 -7.03 -9.01
CA LYS A 26 -1.59 -7.24 -10.21
C LYS A 26 -1.03 -8.32 -11.13
N ASP A 27 0.26 -8.26 -11.44
CA ASP A 27 0.92 -9.18 -12.37
C ASP A 27 1.01 -10.62 -11.80
N HIS A 28 0.77 -10.79 -10.50
CA HIS A 28 0.78 -12.06 -9.76
C HIS A 28 -0.61 -12.48 -9.21
N ASP A 29 -1.69 -11.94 -9.77
CA ASP A 29 -3.08 -12.31 -9.43
C ASP A 29 -3.42 -12.19 -7.92
N MET A 30 -2.80 -11.23 -7.24
CA MET A 30 -3.14 -10.95 -5.84
C MET A 30 -4.45 -10.17 -5.74
N GLU A 31 -5.20 -10.40 -4.66
CA GLU A 31 -6.44 -9.65 -4.40
C GLU A 31 -6.22 -8.47 -3.43
N TYR A 32 -5.23 -8.58 -2.53
CA TYR A 32 -5.04 -7.65 -1.43
C TYR A 32 -3.62 -7.11 -1.35
N VAL A 33 -3.51 -5.85 -0.94
CA VAL A 33 -2.25 -5.15 -0.60
C VAL A 33 -2.38 -4.41 0.72
N GLU A 34 -1.25 -4.22 1.40
CA GLU A 34 -1.14 -3.49 2.67
C GLU A 34 -0.16 -2.33 2.49
N PHE A 35 -0.50 -1.18 3.06
CA PHE A 35 0.32 0.02 2.93
C PHE A 35 0.85 0.45 4.29
N GLY A 36 2.12 0.86 4.30
CA GLY A 36 2.61 1.76 5.34
C GLY A 36 2.00 3.13 5.13
N THR A 37 1.74 3.86 6.21
CA THR A 37 1.13 5.19 6.18
C THR A 37 2.03 6.22 6.84
N ILE A 38 1.97 7.45 6.32
CA ILE A 38 2.67 8.62 6.88
C ILE A 38 1.72 9.81 6.99
N ASP A 39 2.18 10.86 7.65
CA ASP A 39 1.49 12.14 7.82
C ASP A 39 0.10 12.02 8.50
N GLY A 40 -0.02 11.13 9.49
CA GLY A 40 -1.19 11.06 10.39
C GLY A 40 -1.13 12.04 11.57
N ASP A 41 -2.15 12.06 12.42
CA ASP A 41 -2.21 12.99 13.57
C ASP A 41 -1.31 12.58 14.76
N TYR A 42 -0.93 11.29 14.84
CA TYR A 42 -0.17 10.76 15.98
C TYR A 42 1.33 10.67 15.67
N PHE A 43 2.19 11.16 16.58
CA PHE A 43 3.62 11.39 16.37
C PHE A 43 4.47 10.14 16.00
N VAL A 44 3.99 8.92 16.26
CA VAL A 44 4.66 7.71 15.76
C VAL A 44 4.35 7.57 14.27
N GLN A 45 5.12 8.29 13.48
CA GLN A 45 4.99 8.40 12.03
C GLN A 45 6.06 7.52 11.41
N ALA A 46 5.67 6.29 11.09
CA ALA A 46 6.46 5.29 10.39
C ALA A 46 7.62 4.65 11.18
N LEU A 47 7.52 3.31 11.28
CA LEU A 47 8.66 2.39 11.46
C LEU A 47 9.64 2.41 10.25
N GLY A 48 9.75 3.55 9.56
CA GLY A 48 10.52 3.74 8.34
C GLY A 48 9.93 3.05 7.11
N TYR A 49 8.61 2.82 7.06
CA TYR A 49 7.97 2.16 5.93
C TYR A 49 8.21 2.92 4.61
N ASN A 50 8.68 2.20 3.58
CA ASN A 50 8.82 2.68 2.22
C ASN A 50 8.60 1.48 1.28
N PRO A 51 7.70 1.51 0.29
CA PRO A 51 6.80 2.59 -0.09
C PRO A 51 5.58 2.70 0.85
N HIS A 52 5.11 3.93 1.06
CA HIS A 52 3.98 4.29 1.92
C HIS A 52 2.95 5.16 1.18
N ILE A 53 1.79 5.37 1.80
CA ILE A 53 0.78 6.36 1.36
C ILE A 53 0.63 7.48 2.41
N PRO A 54 0.52 8.76 2.02
CA PRO A 54 0.20 9.83 2.95
C PRO A 54 -1.29 9.81 3.33
N LEU A 55 -1.60 9.94 4.63
CA LEU A 55 -2.99 9.95 5.11
C LEU A 55 -3.76 11.22 4.74
N HIS A 56 -3.08 12.28 4.33
CA HIS A 56 -3.69 13.49 3.78
C HIS A 56 -4.01 13.39 2.28
N SER A 57 -3.65 12.28 1.61
CA SER A 57 -3.97 12.06 0.20
C SER A 57 -5.45 11.72 0.00
N ASP A 58 -5.98 11.97 -1.20
CA ASP A 58 -7.39 11.68 -1.53
C ASP A 58 -7.63 10.15 -1.60
N PRO A 59 -8.40 9.57 -0.66
CA PRO A 59 -8.60 8.13 -0.61
C PRO A 59 -9.41 7.60 -1.81
N LEU A 60 -10.23 8.43 -2.46
CA LEU A 60 -10.98 8.02 -3.66
C LEU A 60 -10.07 7.86 -4.88
N LYS A 61 -9.00 8.66 -4.97
CA LYS A 61 -7.98 8.48 -6.01
C LYS A 61 -7.22 7.17 -5.82
N LEU A 62 -6.79 6.88 -4.59
CA LEU A 62 -6.15 5.60 -4.28
C LEU A 62 -7.08 4.42 -4.57
N LYS A 63 -8.34 4.51 -4.16
CA LYS A 63 -9.35 3.48 -4.46
C LYS A 63 -9.51 3.27 -5.96
N GLY A 64 -9.70 4.34 -6.74
CA GLY A 64 -9.88 4.23 -8.20
C GLY A 64 -8.65 3.62 -8.89
N TYR A 65 -7.45 3.95 -8.41
CA TYR A 65 -6.21 3.32 -8.85
C TYR A 65 -6.19 1.82 -8.58
N LEU A 66 -6.49 1.39 -7.35
CA LEU A 66 -6.50 -0.03 -6.97
C LEU A 66 -7.62 -0.83 -7.67
N ASP A 67 -8.81 -0.25 -7.80
CA ASP A 67 -9.93 -0.85 -8.53
C ASP A 67 -9.53 -1.13 -10.00
N SER A 68 -8.79 -0.21 -10.64
CA SER A 68 -8.28 -0.38 -12.00
C SER A 68 -7.27 -1.55 -12.16
N MET A 69 -6.76 -2.05 -11.03
CA MET A 69 -5.85 -3.20 -10.94
C MET A 69 -6.52 -4.46 -10.40
N GLY A 70 -7.79 -4.40 -9.98
CA GLY A 70 -8.44 -5.50 -9.27
C GLY A 70 -7.92 -5.73 -7.85
N LEU A 71 -7.24 -4.74 -7.26
CA LEU A 71 -6.64 -4.81 -5.93
C LEU A 71 -7.55 -4.16 -4.87
N LYS A 72 -7.43 -4.61 -3.62
CA LYS A 72 -8.09 -4.03 -2.45
C LYS A 72 -7.08 -3.79 -1.33
N VAL A 73 -7.31 -2.77 -0.52
CA VAL A 73 -6.55 -2.57 0.72
C VAL A 73 -7.05 -3.56 1.77
N SER A 74 -6.18 -4.38 2.34
CA SER A 74 -6.52 -5.23 3.51
C SER A 74 -6.14 -4.59 4.84
N GLN A 75 -5.04 -3.82 4.88
CA GLN A 75 -4.53 -3.20 6.10
C GLN A 75 -3.77 -1.90 5.80
N LEU A 76 -3.77 -1.01 6.79
CA LEU A 76 -2.94 0.19 6.84
C LEU A 76 -2.10 0.12 8.12
N ASP A 77 -0.79 0.24 7.97
CA ASP A 77 0.18 0.20 9.08
C ASP A 77 0.75 1.61 9.33
N ALA A 78 1.02 1.93 10.59
CA ALA A 78 1.58 3.21 11.04
C ALA A 78 2.88 2.97 11.83
#